data_AF-A0A4V3D7G9-F1
#
_entry.id   AF-A0A4V3D7G9-F1
#
_cell.length_a   1.000
_cell.length_b   1.000
_cell.length_c   1.000
_cell.angle_alpha   90.00
_cell.angle_beta   90.00
_cell.angle_gamma   90.00
#
_symmetry.space_group_name_H-M   'P 1'
#
loop_
_entity.id
_entity.type
_entity.pdbx_description
1 polymer ?
#
loop_
_entity_poly.entity_id
_entity_poly.type
_entity_poly.pdbx_seq_one_letter_code
_entity_poly.pdbx_strand_id
1 'polypeptide(L)' 'MHLSVDLLRTSDGRLEGTVITESGREQAFSGTLDLLRILEDLQAERPAGPSGERWSS' A
#
# COMPACT_ATOMS: atom_id res chain seq x y z
N MET A 1 -1.20 -0.29 -10.08
CA MET A 1 -0.93 0.65 -8.99
C MET A 1 0.57 0.82 -8.97
N HIS A 2 1.05 1.99 -9.36
CA HIS A 2 2.44 2.39 -9.15
C HIS A 2 2.53 3.08 -7.78
N LEU A 3 3.60 2.80 -7.06
CA LEU A 3 3.93 3.44 -5.80
C LEU A 3 5.45 3.53 -5.71
N SER A 4 5.93 4.57 -5.05
CA SER A 4 7.34 4.75 -4.72
C SER A 4 7.52 4.53 -3.22
N VAL A 5 8.66 3.97 -2.83
CA VAL A 5 9.00 3.74 -1.43
C VAL A 5 10.40 4.26 -1.19
N ASP A 6 10.50 5.25 -0.32
CA ASP A 6 11.78 5.67 0.26
C ASP A 6 12.02 4.82 1.50
N LEU A 7 13.12 4.05 1.51
CA LEU A 7 13.39 3.06 2.54
C LEU A 7 14.82 3.20 3.08
N LEU A 8 14.92 3.19 4.41
CA LEU A 8 16.15 3.05 5.17
C LEU A 8 16.12 1.74 5.96
N ARG A 9 17.22 0.99 5.93
CA ARG A 9 17.46 -0.11 6.86
C ARG A 9 18.31 0.40 8.01
N THR A 10 17.76 0.36 9.22
CA THR A 10 18.45 0.76 10.45
C THR A 10 19.51 -0.28 10.85
N SER A 11 20.40 0.10 11.76
CA SER A 11 21.47 -0.76 12.26
C SER A 11 20.98 -2.00 13.03
N ASP A 12 19.79 -1.93 13.63
CA ASP A 12 19.11 -3.06 14.29
C ASP A 12 18.33 -3.94 13.30
N GLY A 13 18.34 -3.59 12.00
CA GLY A 13 17.72 -4.35 10.93
C GLY A 13 16.26 -4.02 10.65
N ARG A 14 15.66 -3.06 11.37
CA ARG A 14 14.32 -2.53 11.08
C ARG A 14 14.32 -1.76 9.75
N LEU A 15 13.17 -1.76 9.08
CA LEU A 15 12.92 -0.96 7.88
C LEU A 15 12.09 0.24 8.27
N GLU A 16 12.51 1.44 7.88
CA GLU A 16 11.76 2.68 8.11
C GLU A 16 11.69 3.47 6.81
N GLY A 17 10.64 4.28 6.63
CA GLY A 17 10.50 5.00 5.38
C GLY A 17 9.13 5.58 5.14
N THR A 18 8.88 5.97 3.89
CA THR A 18 7.63 6.56 3.43
C THR A 18 7.16 5.88 2.14
N VAL A 19 5.89 5.50 2.09
CA VAL A 19 5.20 5.09 0.87
C VAL A 19 4.55 6.31 0.23
N ILE A 20 4.79 6.50 -1.06
CA ILE A 20 4.24 7.60 -1.86
C ILE A 20 3.37 7.00 -2.97
N THR A 21 2.08 7.29 -2.95
CA THR A 21 1.13 6.81 -3.96
C THR A 21 1.18 7.65 -5.25
N GLU A 22 0.61 7.13 -6.34
CA GLU A 22 0.36 7.90 -7.57
C GLU A 22 -0.44 9.20 -7.35
N SER A 23 -1.30 9.25 -6.33
CA SER A 23 -2.06 10.45 -5.97
C SER A 23 -1.24 11.46 -5.16
N GLY A 24 0.03 11.16 -4.84
CA GLY A 24 0.88 11.97 -3.97
C GLY A 24 0.56 11.82 -2.48
N ARG A 25 -0.23 10.81 -2.08
CA ARG A 25 -0.45 10.52 -0.66
C ARG A 25 0.81 9.88 -0.10
N GLU A 26 1.29 10.43 1.00
CA GLU A 26 2.47 9.94 1.71
C GLU A 26 2.07 9.27 3.02
N GLN A 27 2.71 8.14 3.33
CA GLN A 27 2.48 7.42 4.58
C GLN A 27 3.78 6.83 5.11
N ALA A 28 4.19 7.27 6.30
CA ALA A 28 5.38 6.77 6.97
C ALA A 28 5.14 5.37 7.54
N PHE A 29 6.18 4.54 7.59
CA PHE A 29 6.17 3.24 8.23
C PHE A 29 7.41 3.03 9.12
N SER A 30 7.24 2.29 10.21
CA SER A 30 8.34 1.79 11.04
C SER A 30 8.22 0.29 11.28
N GLY A 31 9.03 -0.46 10.56
CA GLY A 31 9.08 -1.92 10.53
C GLY A 31 8.28 -2.52 9.39
N THR A 32 8.62 -3.77 9.07
CA THR A 32 8.05 -4.50 7.93
C THR A 32 6.53 -4.71 8.05
N LEU A 33 6.02 -5.00 9.25
CA LEU A 33 4.58 -5.21 9.46
C LEU A 33 3.75 -3.94 9.20
N ASP A 34 4.29 -2.78 9.54
CA ASP A 34 3.64 -1.50 9.33
C ASP A 34 3.55 -1.17 7.83
N LEU A 35 4.65 -1.40 7.11
CA LEU A 35 4.68 -1.32 5.65
C LEU A 35 3.64 -2.24 5.00
N LEU A 36 3.55 -3.50 5.43
CA LEU A 36 2.59 -4.46 4.86
C LEU A 36 1.14 -4.02 5.06
N ARG A 37 0.79 -3.48 6.24
CA ARG A 37 -0.55 -2.95 6.51
C ARG A 37 -0.90 -1.80 5.59
N ILE A 38 0.02 -0.86 5.38
CA ILE A 38 -0.19 0.26 4.44
C ILE A 38 -0.46 -0.27 3.03
N LEU A 39 0.31 -1.27 2.57
CA LEU A 39 0.11 -1.86 1.25
C LEU A 39 -1.23 -2.60 1.12
N GLU A 40 -1.68 -3.27 2.18
CA GLU A 40 -2.99 -3.94 2.25
C GLU A 40 -4.15 -2.93 2.20
N ASP A 41 -4.08 -1.86 3.00
CA ASP A 41 -5.09 -0.80 3.01
C ASP A 41 -5.24 -0.14 1.63
N LEU A 42 -4.13 0.10 0.94
CA LEU A 42 -4.13 0.66 -0.41
C LEU A 42 -4.74 -0.28 -1.47
N GLN A 43 -4.67 -1.61 -1.28
CA GLN A 43 -5.39 -2.55 -2.14
C GLN A 43 -6.90 -2.48 -1.92
N ALA A 44 -7.35 -2.27 -0.68
CA ALA A 44 -8.77 -2.19 -0.34
C ALA A 44 -9.46 -0.92 -0.87
N GLU A 45 -8.72 0.19 -1.02
CA GLU A 45 -9.22 1.43 -1.60
C GLU A 45 -9.47 1.34 -3.12
N ARG A 46 -9.02 0.26 -3.78
CA ARG A 46 -9.30 0.04 -5.20
C ARG A 46 -10.79 -0.27 -5.38
N PRO A 47 -11.57 0.56 -6.08
CA PRO A 47 -12.95 0.21 -6.36
C PRO A 47 -12.93 -1.12 -7.10
N ALA A 48 -13.63 -2.12 -6.54
CA ALA A 48 -13.90 -3.36 -7.24
C ALA A 48 -14.47 -2.96 -8.60
N GLY A 49 -13.73 -3.21 -9.68
CA GLY A 49 -14.28 -3.13 -11.02
C GLY A 49 -15.55 -3.99 -11.09
N PRO A 50 -16.44 -3.80 -12.06
CA PRO A 50 -17.79 -4.37 -12.05
C PRO A 50 -17.76 -5.91 -12.22
N SER A 51 -17.39 -6.64 -11.18
CA SER A 51 -17.67 -8.06 -10.99
C SER A 51 -19.10 -8.16 -10.47
N GLY A 52 -20.02 -7.96 -11.40
CA GLY A 52 -21.45 -7.98 -11.16
C GLY A 52 -22.25 -7.94 -12.45
N GLU A 53 -21.70 -8.47 -13.56
CA GLU A 53 -22.52 -8.86 -14.70
C GLU A 53 -23.46 -9.99 -14.28
N ARG A 54 -24.61 -9.60 -13.74
CA ARG A 54 -25.92 -9.87 -14.35
C ARG A 54 -26.00 -11.22 -15.07
N TRP A 55 -26.12 -12.30 -14.32
CA TRP A 55 -26.77 -13.52 -14.82
C TRP A 55 -28.16 -13.57 -14.20
N SER A 56 -29.08 -12.88 -14.87
CA SER A 56 -30.50 -13.20 -14.82
C SER A 56 -30.73 -14.35 -15.81
N SER A 57 -31.08 -15.53 -15.31
CA SER A 57 -31.95 -16.52 -15.97
C SER A 57 -32.35 -17.58 -14.96
#